data_AF-A0A7C2TLD0-F1
#
_entry.id   AF-A0A7C2TLD0-F1
#
_cell.length_a   1.000
_cell.length_b   1.000
_cell.length_c   1.000
_cell.angle_alpha   90.00
_cell.angle_beta   90.00
_cell.angle_gamma   90.00
#
_symmetry.space_group_name_H-M   'P 1'
#
loop_
_entity.id
_entity.type
_entity.pdbx_description
1 polymer ?
#
loop_
_entity_poly.entity_id
_entity_poly.type
_entity_poly.pdbx_seq_one_letter_code
_entity_poly.pdbx_strand_id
1 'polypeptide(L)'
;AMIREPTLAEMQVTDRRLRQTSLFPDGRADRAPIPRMQVIGQYGDTYIMAFTADEDLVILDQHAAHERILYDQIREKKGRQVSQELISPVTIHLSTGESDFLREKLDVLSGEGFSIEEFGNGAFLVRAVPVFLGRCEDPSDVREILSGVLDEGIRTGVDAREKIRRLVACRGAIKAGTVCTDDQCSRLVFQLMATRDPWTCPHGRPTMIVFPKKKIDTLFKRL
;
A
#
# COMPACT_ATOMS: atom_id res chain seq x y z
N ALA A 1 5.56 -3.98 -25.67
CA ALA A 1 6.01 -3.99 -24.26
C ALA A 1 7.51 -3.79 -24.26
N MET A 2 7.95 -2.54 -24.14
CA MET A 2 9.37 -2.18 -23.96
C MET A 2 9.55 -1.71 -22.53
N ILE A 3 10.77 -1.85 -22.01
CA ILE A 3 11.24 -1.04 -20.90
C ILE A 3 11.06 0.41 -21.36
N ARG A 4 10.03 1.08 -20.83
CA ARG A 4 9.59 2.41 -21.27
C ARG A 4 9.91 3.39 -20.16
N GLU A 5 10.58 4.47 -20.50
CA GLU A 5 10.73 5.57 -19.56
C GLU A 5 9.37 6.26 -19.34
N PRO A 6 8.98 6.52 -18.08
CA PRO A 6 7.76 7.24 -17.78
C PRO A 6 7.83 8.68 -18.30
N THR A 7 6.70 9.18 -18.79
CA THR A 7 6.51 10.61 -19.05
C THR A 7 6.53 11.40 -17.73
N LEU A 8 6.83 12.70 -17.80
CA LEU A 8 6.84 13.57 -16.63
C LEU A 8 5.52 13.55 -15.84
N ALA A 9 4.38 13.42 -16.53
CA ALA A 9 3.06 13.32 -15.90
C ALA A 9 2.90 11.99 -15.15
N GLU A 10 3.28 10.86 -15.77
CA GLU A 10 3.28 9.54 -15.12
C GLU A 10 4.21 9.56 -13.89
N MET A 11 5.41 10.15 -14.00
CA MET A 11 6.35 10.29 -12.90
C MET A 11 5.75 11.05 -11.71
N GLN A 12 5.07 12.18 -11.95
CA GLN A 12 4.47 13.00 -10.90
C GLN A 12 3.35 12.25 -10.15
N VAL A 13 2.52 11.49 -10.86
CA VAL A 13 1.45 10.68 -10.26
C VAL A 13 2.02 9.56 -9.40
N THR A 14 3.01 8.83 -9.92
CA THR A 14 3.68 7.75 -9.19
C THR A 14 4.41 8.28 -7.96
N ASP A 15 5.16 9.37 -8.11
CA ASP A 15 5.92 9.99 -7.01
C ASP A 15 5.00 10.45 -5.88
N ARG A 16 3.83 11.02 -6.21
CA ARG A 16 2.84 11.45 -5.22
C ARG A 16 2.39 10.31 -4.30
N ARG A 17 2.27 9.08 -4.81
CA ARG A 17 1.89 7.92 -3.99
C ARG A 17 3.08 7.30 -3.27
N LEU A 18 4.20 7.13 -3.96
CA LEU A 18 5.41 6.55 -3.36
C LEU A 18 6.01 7.44 -2.26
N ARG A 19 5.74 8.76 -2.28
CA ARG A 19 6.14 9.67 -1.19
C ARG A 19 5.61 9.27 0.17
N GLN A 20 4.50 8.55 0.27
CA GLN A 20 3.91 8.17 1.55
C GLN A 20 4.84 7.26 2.35
N THR A 21 5.44 6.27 1.69
CA THR A 21 6.37 5.34 2.34
C THR A 21 7.72 5.98 2.61
N SER A 22 8.03 7.10 1.93
CA SER A 22 9.21 7.93 2.16
C SER A 22 9.20 8.68 3.47
N LEU A 23 8.01 9.02 3.97
CA LEU A 23 7.84 9.75 5.24
C LEU A 23 8.21 8.88 6.44
N PHE A 24 8.21 7.56 6.27
CA PHE A 24 8.44 6.58 7.34
C PHE A 24 9.53 5.60 6.91
N PRO A 25 10.78 6.05 6.70
CA PRO A 25 11.87 5.16 6.34
C PRO A 25 12.04 4.13 7.44
N ASP A 26 12.02 2.85 7.05
CA ASP A 26 12.14 1.75 7.99
C ASP A 26 13.60 1.64 8.46
N GLY A 27 13.84 1.75 9.77
CA GLY A 27 15.18 1.76 10.37
C GLY A 27 15.90 0.41 10.34
N ARG A 28 15.36 -0.57 9.61
CA ARG A 28 15.77 -1.98 9.58
C ARG A 28 16.74 -2.33 8.44
N ALA A 29 17.34 -1.33 7.78
CA ALA A 29 18.20 -1.52 6.61
C ALA A 29 19.36 -2.53 6.82
N ASP A 30 19.82 -2.70 8.07
CA ASP A 30 20.97 -3.55 8.40
C ASP A 30 20.63 -5.04 8.62
N ARG A 31 19.34 -5.44 8.58
CA ARG A 31 18.93 -6.86 8.75
C ARG A 31 17.81 -7.25 7.77
N ALA A 32 17.99 -6.95 6.49
CA ALA A 32 17.09 -7.47 5.47
C ALA A 32 17.13 -9.01 5.46
N PRO A 33 15.97 -9.71 5.54
CA PRO A 33 15.92 -11.16 5.56
C PRO A 33 16.10 -11.79 4.17
N ILE A 34 16.34 -10.97 3.14
CA ILE A 34 16.55 -11.36 1.75
C ILE A 34 17.83 -10.72 1.18
N PRO A 35 18.49 -11.36 0.19
CA PRO A 35 19.68 -10.81 -0.46
C PRO A 35 19.43 -9.44 -1.07
N ARG A 36 20.48 -8.62 -1.17
CA ARG A 36 20.43 -7.38 -1.96
C ARG A 36 20.11 -7.69 -3.41
N MET A 37 19.27 -6.84 -3.98
CA MET A 37 18.79 -6.93 -5.35
C MET A 37 19.17 -5.66 -6.10
N GLN A 38 19.58 -5.82 -7.35
CA GLN A 38 19.79 -4.72 -8.28
C GLN A 38 18.67 -4.72 -9.33
N VAL A 39 18.00 -3.58 -9.48
CA VAL A 39 16.88 -3.42 -10.42
C VAL A 39 17.41 -3.42 -11.86
N ILE A 40 16.72 -4.19 -12.72
CA ILE A 40 16.91 -4.23 -14.18
C ILE A 40 15.98 -3.22 -14.84
N GLY A 41 14.74 -3.14 -14.37
CA GLY A 41 13.71 -2.23 -14.88
C GLY A 41 12.30 -2.73 -14.60
N GLN A 42 11.32 -2.06 -15.20
CA GLN A 42 9.90 -2.41 -15.09
C GLN A 42 9.40 -3.17 -16.33
N TYR A 43 8.57 -4.18 -16.11
CA TYR A 43 7.89 -4.97 -17.14
C TYR A 43 6.37 -4.83 -17.03
N GLY A 44 5.74 -4.44 -18.13
CA GLY A 44 4.28 -4.36 -18.26
C GLY A 44 3.62 -3.41 -17.26
N ASP A 45 4.31 -2.34 -16.87
CA ASP A 45 3.85 -1.31 -15.92
C ASP A 45 3.35 -1.89 -14.58
N THR A 46 3.80 -3.11 -14.24
CA THR A 46 3.26 -3.92 -13.15
C THR A 46 4.33 -4.66 -12.36
N TYR A 47 5.35 -5.19 -13.06
CA TYR A 47 6.38 -6.01 -12.44
C TYR A 47 7.71 -5.29 -12.43
N ILE A 48 8.42 -5.34 -11.30
CA ILE A 48 9.81 -4.90 -11.20
C ILE A 48 10.69 -6.13 -11.40
N MET A 49 11.64 -6.05 -12.32
CA MET A 49 12.63 -7.10 -12.52
C MET A 49 13.94 -6.68 -11.84
N ALA A 50 14.55 -7.61 -11.12
CA ALA A 50 15.80 -7.41 -10.42
C ALA A 50 16.65 -8.69 -10.45
N PHE A 51 17.93 -8.60 -10.10
CA PHE A 51 18.77 -9.77 -9.86
C PHE A 51 19.45 -9.70 -8.49
N THR A 52 19.69 -10.86 -7.88
CA THR A 52 20.44 -10.97 -6.61
C THR A 52 21.95 -10.98 -6.86
N ALA A 53 22.75 -10.91 -5.79
CA ALA A 53 24.21 -11.10 -5.89
C ALA A 53 24.62 -12.45 -6.49
N ASP A 54 23.78 -13.48 -6.38
CA ASP A 54 23.98 -14.81 -6.96
C ASP A 54 23.49 -14.92 -8.41
N GLU A 55 23.17 -13.79 -9.05
CA GLU A 55 22.62 -13.67 -10.40
C GLU A 55 21.23 -14.31 -10.60
N ASP A 56 20.50 -14.60 -9.52
CA ASP A 56 19.13 -15.11 -9.62
C ASP A 56 18.18 -14.00 -10.07
N LEU A 57 17.30 -14.30 -11.03
CA LEU A 57 16.29 -13.35 -11.51
C LEU A 57 15.13 -13.29 -10.52
N VAL A 58 14.76 -12.08 -10.10
CA VAL A 58 13.65 -11.80 -9.20
C VAL A 58 12.61 -10.97 -9.94
N ILE A 59 11.35 -11.40 -9.90
CA ILE A 59 10.21 -10.67 -10.43
C ILE A 59 9.32 -10.27 -9.27
N LEU A 60 9.13 -8.97 -9.06
CA LEU A 60 8.32 -8.41 -7.98
C LEU A 60 7.03 -7.82 -8.53
N ASP A 61 5.91 -8.10 -7.87
CA ASP A 61 4.65 -7.36 -8.09
C ASP A 61 4.74 -6.03 -7.32
N GLN A 62 4.80 -4.92 -8.07
CA GLN A 62 5.00 -3.60 -7.48
C GLN A 62 3.86 -3.17 -6.56
N HIS A 63 2.63 -3.59 -6.86
CA HIS A 63 1.45 -3.24 -6.08
C HIS A 63 1.46 -4.02 -4.77
N ALA A 64 1.64 -5.34 -4.84
CA ALA A 64 1.74 -6.20 -3.66
C ALA A 64 2.93 -5.81 -2.76
N ALA A 65 4.07 -5.47 -3.35
CA ALA A 65 5.23 -4.96 -2.63
C ALA A 65 4.91 -3.66 -1.89
N HIS A 66 4.28 -2.69 -2.57
CA HIS A 66 3.91 -1.42 -1.95
C HIS A 66 2.85 -1.59 -0.85
N GLU A 67 1.87 -2.48 -1.03
CA GLU A 67 0.90 -2.84 0.01
C GLU A 67 1.60 -3.38 1.29
N ARG A 68 2.57 -4.29 1.12
CA ARG A 68 3.35 -4.84 2.25
C ARG A 68 4.11 -3.73 2.99
N ILE A 69 4.81 -2.87 2.26
CA ILE A 69 5.56 -1.75 2.85
C ILE A 69 4.63 -0.83 3.66
N LEU A 70 3.51 -0.40 3.06
CA LEU A 70 2.55 0.47 3.74
C LEU A 70 1.96 -0.20 4.98
N TYR A 71 1.56 -1.46 4.88
CA TYR A 71 0.97 -2.19 6.00
C TYR A 71 1.93 -2.34 7.18
N ASP A 72 3.18 -2.70 6.93
CA ASP A 72 4.18 -2.79 8.00
C ASP A 72 4.41 -1.41 8.64
N GLN A 73 4.56 -0.35 7.85
CA GLN A 73 4.69 1.03 8.36
C GLN A 73 3.48 1.48 9.20
N ILE A 74 2.25 1.14 8.76
CA ILE A 74 1.01 1.41 9.51
C ILE A 74 1.04 0.67 10.85
N ARG A 75 1.47 -0.60 10.88
CA ARG A 75 1.51 -1.41 12.10
C ARG A 75 2.58 -1.00 13.09
N GLU A 76 3.72 -0.51 12.61
CA GLU A 76 4.86 -0.17 13.46
C GLU A 76 4.73 1.18 14.15
N LYS A 77 3.87 2.07 13.63
CA LYS A 77 3.63 3.34 14.29
C LYS A 77 3.00 3.16 15.67
N LYS A 78 3.67 3.75 16.66
CA LYS A 78 3.18 3.92 18.03
C LYS A 78 2.82 5.39 18.26
N GLY A 79 1.61 5.69 18.72
CA GLY A 79 1.16 7.05 19.07
C GLY A 79 -0.06 7.53 18.27
N ARG A 80 -0.37 8.83 18.35
CA ARG A 80 -1.47 9.45 17.59
C ARG A 80 -1.20 9.27 16.10
N GLN A 81 -2.03 8.46 15.45
CA GLN A 81 -1.86 8.07 14.06
C GLN A 81 -1.87 9.33 13.17
N VAL A 82 -0.94 9.41 12.22
CA VAL A 82 -0.77 10.60 11.40
C VAL A 82 -1.93 10.68 10.42
N SER A 83 -2.79 11.67 10.61
CA SER A 83 -3.92 11.98 9.74
C SER A 83 -3.56 13.12 8.79
N GLN A 84 -4.26 13.15 7.66
CA GLN A 84 -4.27 14.27 6.73
C GLN A 84 -5.68 14.86 6.74
N GLU A 85 -5.79 16.15 7.09
CA GLU A 85 -7.04 16.87 6.97
C GLU A 85 -7.43 17.04 5.49
N LEU A 86 -8.72 16.90 5.20
CA LEU A 86 -9.28 17.12 3.88
C LEU A 86 -9.46 18.62 3.66
N ILE A 87 -9.17 19.09 2.44
CA ILE A 87 -9.37 20.51 2.07
C ILE A 87 -10.83 20.92 2.26
N SER A 88 -11.76 20.03 1.87
CA SER A 88 -13.17 20.13 2.17
C SER A 88 -13.60 18.85 2.88
N PRO A 89 -14.32 18.94 4.01
CA PRO A 89 -14.96 17.78 4.60
C PRO A 89 -15.88 17.07 3.60
N VAL A 90 -15.95 15.76 3.70
CA VAL A 90 -16.80 14.93 2.83
C VAL A 90 -17.97 14.42 3.64
N THR A 91 -19.19 14.76 3.23
CA THR A 91 -20.41 14.18 3.80
C THR A 91 -20.70 12.83 3.18
N ILE A 92 -20.99 11.85 4.03
CA ILE A 92 -21.51 10.54 3.65
C ILE A 92 -22.89 10.32 4.26
N HIS A 93 -23.77 9.67 3.51
CA HIS A 93 -25.11 9.30 3.95
C HIS A 93 -25.19 7.79 4.04
N LEU A 94 -25.62 7.30 5.20
CA LEU A 94 -25.63 5.89 5.53
C LEU A 94 -27.05 5.44 5.87
N SER A 95 -27.33 4.17 5.62
CA SER A 95 -28.52 3.52 6.18
C SER A 95 -28.45 3.48 7.71
N THR A 96 -29.57 3.18 8.36
CA THR A 96 -29.61 3.06 9.83
C THR A 96 -28.59 2.06 10.36
N GLY A 97 -28.51 0.87 9.74
CA GLY A 97 -27.59 -0.18 10.16
C GLY A 97 -26.12 0.16 9.94
N GLU A 98 -25.79 0.85 8.83
CA GLU A 98 -24.44 1.36 8.60
C GLU A 98 -24.07 2.48 9.57
N SER A 99 -25.03 3.34 9.91
CA SER A 99 -24.84 4.42 10.89
C SER A 99 -24.55 3.87 12.28
N ASP A 100 -25.31 2.88 12.73
CA ASP A 100 -25.09 2.20 14.02
C ASP A 100 -23.70 1.54 14.04
N PHE A 101 -23.37 0.83 12.98
CA PHE A 101 -22.06 0.20 12.85
C PHE A 101 -20.91 1.22 12.85
N LEU A 102 -21.03 2.32 12.11
CA LEU A 102 -19.99 3.35 12.07
C LEU A 102 -19.81 3.99 13.45
N ARG A 103 -20.91 4.28 14.17
CA ARG A 103 -20.88 4.81 15.55
C ARG A 103 -20.07 3.90 16.48
N GLU A 104 -20.25 2.58 16.40
CA GLU A 104 -19.47 1.62 17.19
C GLU A 104 -17.97 1.60 16.85
N LYS A 105 -17.58 2.03 15.64
CA LYS A 105 -16.19 1.98 15.16
C LYS A 105 -15.48 3.34 15.15
N LEU A 106 -16.14 4.43 15.52
CA LEU A 106 -15.54 5.78 15.52
C LEU A 106 -14.22 5.84 16.30
N ASP A 107 -14.15 5.22 17.48
CA ASP A 107 -12.91 5.20 18.29
C ASP A 107 -11.79 4.40 17.62
N VAL A 108 -12.12 3.28 16.97
CA VAL A 108 -11.13 2.46 16.25
C VAL A 108 -10.62 3.22 15.02
N LEU A 109 -11.52 3.85 14.26
CA LEU A 109 -11.19 4.65 13.08
C LEU A 109 -10.37 5.89 13.44
N SER A 110 -10.74 6.57 14.53
CA SER A 110 -9.95 7.67 15.11
C SER A 110 -8.56 7.21 15.50
N GLY A 111 -8.48 6.06 16.19
CA GLY A 111 -7.22 5.41 16.50
C GLY A 111 -6.37 5.13 15.26
N GLU A 112 -7.01 4.85 14.12
CA GLU A 112 -6.34 4.56 12.85
C GLU A 112 -6.08 5.81 11.96
N GLY A 113 -6.44 7.02 12.41
CA GLY A 113 -6.12 8.29 11.75
C GLY A 113 -7.28 8.91 10.93
N PHE A 114 -8.49 8.39 11.05
CA PHE A 114 -9.69 9.01 10.50
C PHE A 114 -10.25 10.07 11.47
N SER A 115 -10.85 11.15 10.95
CA SER A 115 -11.68 12.06 11.75
C SER A 115 -13.06 12.09 11.13
N ILE A 116 -14.01 11.48 11.82
CA ILE A 116 -15.39 11.32 11.38
C ILE A 116 -16.31 11.77 12.51
N GLU A 117 -17.25 12.65 12.21
CA GLU A 117 -18.24 13.14 13.18
C GLU A 117 -19.65 12.93 12.64
N GLU A 118 -20.60 12.69 13.55
CA GLU A 118 -22.00 12.58 13.18
C GLU A 118 -22.57 13.95 12.82
N PHE A 119 -23.35 14.00 11.73
CA PHE A 119 -23.97 15.21 11.19
C PHE A 119 -25.51 15.08 11.09
N GLY A 120 -26.10 14.25 11.97
CA GLY A 120 -27.54 14.04 12.07
C GLY A 120 -28.16 13.29 10.88
N ASN A 121 -29.37 12.74 11.06
CA ASN A 121 -30.16 12.10 9.99
C ASN A 121 -29.40 11.03 9.17
N GLY A 122 -28.54 10.22 9.82
CA GLY A 122 -27.73 9.20 9.14
C GLY A 122 -26.60 9.76 8.28
N ALA A 123 -26.26 11.05 8.44
CA ALA A 123 -25.14 11.69 7.79
C ALA A 123 -23.91 11.75 8.72
N PHE A 124 -22.72 11.59 8.13
CA PHE A 124 -21.44 11.76 8.82
C PHE A 124 -20.51 12.66 8.00
N LEU A 125 -19.73 13.49 8.68
CA LEU A 125 -18.71 14.34 8.09
C LEU A 125 -17.32 13.73 8.31
N VAL A 126 -16.61 13.49 7.22
CA VAL A 126 -15.20 13.08 7.24
C VAL A 126 -14.35 14.34 7.10
N ARG A 127 -13.55 14.63 8.13
CA ARG A 127 -12.63 15.79 8.16
C ARG A 127 -11.19 15.42 7.89
N ALA A 128 -10.79 14.19 8.21
CA ALA A 128 -9.44 13.71 8.01
C ALA A 128 -9.41 12.21 7.71
N VAL A 129 -8.38 11.79 6.99
CA VAL A 129 -8.10 10.39 6.65
C VAL A 129 -6.66 10.04 7.00
N PRO A 130 -6.31 8.76 7.19
CA PRO A 130 -4.92 8.34 7.42
C PRO A 130 -3.96 8.87 6.33
N VAL A 131 -2.78 9.37 6.72
CA VAL A 131 -1.78 9.92 5.77
C VAL A 131 -1.29 8.89 4.75
N PHE A 132 -1.40 7.60 5.08
CA PHE A 132 -1.05 6.48 4.22
C PHE A 132 -2.01 6.28 3.04
N LEU A 133 -3.16 6.96 3.01
CA LEU A 133 -4.01 7.02 1.82
C LEU A 133 -3.50 8.06 0.81
N GLY A 134 -2.57 8.92 1.25
CA GLY A 134 -2.07 10.05 0.50
C GLY A 134 -3.10 11.15 0.34
N ARG A 135 -2.89 11.94 -0.72
CA ARG A 135 -3.79 13.03 -1.05
C ARG A 135 -5.10 12.50 -1.64
N CYS A 136 -6.10 12.33 -0.79
CA CYS A 136 -7.51 12.22 -1.16
C CYS A 136 -8.05 13.61 -1.51
N GLU A 137 -8.00 13.97 -2.79
CA GLU A 137 -8.53 15.24 -3.30
C GLU A 137 -9.97 15.10 -3.81
N ASP A 138 -10.35 13.90 -4.30
CA ASP A 138 -11.71 13.62 -4.74
C ASP A 138 -12.57 13.05 -3.59
N PRO A 139 -13.71 13.67 -3.28
CA PRO A 139 -14.69 13.10 -2.35
C PRO A 139 -15.12 11.66 -2.66
N SER A 140 -15.06 11.20 -3.92
CA SER A 140 -15.36 9.81 -4.27
C SER A 140 -14.38 8.82 -3.65
N ASP A 141 -13.10 9.18 -3.54
CA ASP A 141 -12.07 8.31 -2.94
C ASP A 141 -12.39 8.04 -1.48
N VAL A 142 -12.78 9.10 -0.75
CA VAL A 142 -13.14 9.01 0.67
C VAL A 142 -14.39 8.15 0.85
N ARG A 143 -15.39 8.29 -0.03
CA ARG A 143 -16.60 7.46 -0.01
C ARG A 143 -16.27 5.99 -0.28
N GLU A 144 -15.38 5.71 -1.23
CA GLU A 144 -14.99 4.34 -1.56
C GLU A 144 -14.22 3.68 -0.39
N ILE A 145 -13.34 4.44 0.26
CA ILE A 145 -12.62 3.98 1.46
C ILE A 145 -13.61 3.65 2.57
N LEU A 146 -14.57 4.54 2.85
CA LEU A 146 -15.55 4.29 3.90
C LEU A 146 -16.54 3.18 3.53
N SER A 147 -16.92 3.05 2.26
CA SER A 147 -17.68 1.89 1.80
C SER A 147 -16.94 0.58 2.12
N GLY A 148 -15.62 0.51 1.87
CA GLY A 148 -14.80 -0.64 2.24
C GLY A 148 -14.67 -0.86 3.76
N VAL A 149 -14.82 0.18 4.58
CA VAL A 149 -14.90 0.05 6.05
C VAL A 149 -16.26 -0.52 6.48
N LEU A 150 -17.33 -0.13 5.79
CA LEU A 150 -18.71 -0.50 6.11
C LEU A 150 -19.09 -1.89 5.59
N ASP A 151 -18.40 -2.40 4.56
CA ASP A 151 -18.62 -3.71 3.99
C ASP A 151 -18.47 -4.83 5.05
N GLU A 152 -19.36 -5.82 5.01
CA GLU A 152 -19.74 -6.68 6.17
C GLU A 152 -18.63 -7.56 6.78
N GLY A 153 -17.41 -7.51 6.28
CA GLY A 153 -16.26 -8.19 6.87
C GLY A 153 -15.77 -7.56 8.19
N ILE A 154 -16.01 -6.27 8.46
CA ILE A 154 -15.51 -5.58 9.68
C ILE A 154 -16.50 -5.72 10.87
N ARG A 155 -17.70 -6.28 10.63
CA ARG A 155 -18.81 -6.36 11.60
C ARG A 155 -18.56 -7.30 12.79
N THR A 156 -17.61 -8.23 12.69
CA THR A 156 -17.37 -9.23 13.75
C THR A 156 -15.89 -9.32 14.17
N GLY A 157 -15.64 -9.10 15.47
CA GLY A 157 -14.45 -9.59 16.18
C GLY A 157 -13.31 -8.60 16.46
N VAL A 158 -12.33 -9.11 17.23
CA VAL A 158 -11.07 -8.51 17.74
C VAL A 158 -10.14 -8.00 16.61
N ASP A 159 -10.54 -8.14 15.35
CA ASP A 159 -9.74 -7.95 14.13
C ASP A 159 -10.11 -6.67 13.33
N ALA A 160 -11.05 -5.84 13.80
CA ALA A 160 -11.50 -4.65 13.05
C ALA A 160 -10.35 -3.67 12.72
N ARG A 161 -9.46 -3.45 13.69
CA ARG A 161 -8.27 -2.60 13.52
C ARG A 161 -7.37 -3.13 12.41
N GLU A 162 -7.09 -4.42 12.41
CA GLU A 162 -6.25 -5.08 11.42
C GLU A 162 -6.89 -5.03 10.02
N LYS A 163 -8.20 -5.24 9.92
CA LYS A 163 -8.95 -5.08 8.65
C LYS A 163 -8.85 -3.65 8.11
N ILE A 164 -9.01 -2.64 8.97
CA ILE A 164 -8.84 -1.22 8.58
C ILE A 164 -7.42 -0.98 8.06
N ARG A 165 -6.38 -1.53 8.72
CA ARG A 165 -4.98 -1.37 8.28
C ARG A 165 -4.73 -1.99 6.92
N ARG A 166 -5.26 -3.18 6.66
CA ARG A 166 -5.18 -3.83 5.34
C ARG A 166 -5.88 -3.02 4.26
N LEU A 167 -7.08 -2.51 4.56
CA LEU A 167 -7.82 -1.64 3.66
C LEU A 167 -7.03 -0.36 3.34
N VAL A 168 -6.51 0.32 4.36
CA VAL A 168 -5.71 1.54 4.20
C VAL A 168 -4.47 1.27 3.36
N ALA A 169 -3.74 0.18 3.61
CA ALA A 169 -2.57 -0.21 2.82
C ALA A 169 -2.94 -0.50 1.34
N CYS A 170 -4.03 -1.23 1.10
CA CYS A 170 -4.52 -1.53 -0.25
C CYS A 170 -4.91 -0.27 -1.03
N ARG A 171 -5.62 0.63 -0.36
CA ARG A 171 -6.12 1.88 -0.96
C ARG A 171 -4.99 2.87 -1.21
N GLY A 172 -4.03 2.95 -0.29
CA GLY A 172 -2.83 3.80 -0.39
C GLY A 172 -1.81 3.33 -1.43
N ALA A 173 -1.71 2.01 -1.67
CA ALA A 173 -0.75 1.45 -2.60
C ALA A 173 -0.93 1.98 -4.04
N ILE A 174 0.19 1.97 -4.79
CA ILE A 174 0.18 2.20 -6.24
C ILE A 174 -0.68 1.12 -6.89
N LYS A 175 -1.37 1.44 -7.99
CA LYS A 175 -2.22 0.46 -8.69
C LYS A 175 -1.40 -0.32 -9.72
N ALA A 176 -1.88 -1.49 -10.13
CA ALA A 176 -1.36 -2.17 -11.30
C ALA A 176 -1.42 -1.22 -12.52
N GLY A 177 -0.40 -1.23 -13.38
CA GLY A 177 -0.28 -0.28 -14.48
C GLY A 177 0.38 1.06 -14.12
N THR A 178 0.86 1.24 -12.87
CA THR A 178 1.59 2.46 -12.49
C THR A 178 3.00 2.40 -13.06
N VAL A 179 3.38 3.34 -13.92
CA VAL A 179 4.75 3.41 -14.47
C VAL A 179 5.71 3.97 -13.41
N CYS A 180 6.84 3.30 -13.21
CA CYS A 180 7.86 3.67 -12.22
C CYS A 180 9.20 3.95 -12.90
N THR A 181 9.90 4.98 -12.43
CA THR A 181 11.32 5.21 -12.78
C THR A 181 12.22 4.16 -12.12
N ASP A 182 13.45 4.02 -12.60
CA ASP A 182 14.43 3.10 -11.99
C ASP A 182 14.73 3.42 -10.53
N ASP A 183 14.77 4.70 -10.16
CA ASP A 183 14.93 5.13 -8.77
C ASP A 183 13.73 4.72 -7.91
N GLN A 184 12.50 4.93 -8.41
CA GLN A 184 11.28 4.51 -7.73
C GLN A 184 11.19 2.98 -7.58
N CYS A 185 11.57 2.23 -8.61
CA CYS A 185 11.67 0.77 -8.55
C CYS A 185 12.70 0.34 -7.50
N SER A 186 13.90 0.93 -7.53
CA SER A 186 15.00 0.61 -6.61
C SER A 186 14.59 0.90 -5.16
N ARG A 187 13.90 2.02 -4.95
CA ARG A 187 13.34 2.40 -3.66
C ARG A 187 12.31 1.39 -3.16
N LEU A 188 11.36 0.98 -4.00
CA LEU A 188 10.35 -0.02 -3.64
C LEU A 188 11.00 -1.34 -3.24
N VAL A 189 11.98 -1.81 -4.01
CA VAL A 189 12.74 -3.03 -3.70
C VAL A 189 13.45 -2.87 -2.36
N PHE A 190 14.16 -1.77 -2.15
CA PHE A 190 14.87 -1.50 -0.89
C PHE A 190 13.93 -1.43 0.32
N GLN A 191 12.79 -0.77 0.18
CA GLN A 191 11.79 -0.69 1.25
C GLN A 191 11.16 -2.05 1.54
N LEU A 192 10.84 -2.84 0.49
CA LEU A 192 10.27 -4.18 0.66
C LEU A 192 11.24 -5.06 1.44
N MET A 193 12.53 -5.02 1.11
CA MET A 193 13.57 -5.76 1.81
C MET A 193 13.66 -5.45 3.32
N ALA A 194 13.24 -4.25 3.75
CA ALA A 194 13.26 -3.87 5.16
C ALA A 194 12.00 -4.33 5.94
N THR A 195 10.97 -4.79 5.24
CA THR A 195 9.72 -5.27 5.87
C THR A 195 9.92 -6.61 6.60
N ARG A 196 8.99 -6.93 7.50
CA ARG A 196 9.05 -8.16 8.33
C ARG A 196 8.82 -9.43 7.53
N ASP A 197 7.96 -9.35 6.52
CA ASP A 197 7.59 -10.46 5.65
C ASP A 197 7.58 -9.96 4.19
N PRO A 198 8.78 -9.85 3.58
CA PRO A 198 8.90 -9.31 2.23
C PRO A 198 8.35 -10.22 1.15
N TRP A 199 7.92 -11.45 1.44
CA TRP A 199 7.49 -12.45 0.44
C TRP A 199 5.99 -12.45 0.17
N THR A 200 5.18 -11.95 1.11
CA THR A 200 3.72 -12.04 1.03
C THR A 200 3.11 -10.68 1.33
N CYS A 201 2.10 -10.25 0.59
CA CYS A 201 1.35 -9.04 0.91
C CYS A 201 0.35 -9.30 2.06
N PRO A 202 -0.26 -8.26 2.66
CA PRO A 202 -1.22 -8.41 3.77
C PRO A 202 -2.47 -9.24 3.42
N HIS A 203 -2.75 -9.43 2.12
CA HIS A 203 -3.85 -10.22 1.58
C HIS A 203 -3.44 -11.66 1.19
N GLY A 204 -2.18 -12.05 1.40
CA GLY A 204 -1.69 -13.40 1.13
C GLY A 204 -1.12 -13.64 -0.27
N ARG A 205 -1.05 -12.61 -1.13
CA ARG A 205 -0.45 -12.76 -2.47
C ARG A 205 1.08 -12.69 -2.37
N PRO A 206 1.83 -13.43 -3.20
CA PRO A 206 3.28 -13.28 -3.25
C PRO A 206 3.64 -11.88 -3.76
N THR A 207 4.62 -11.25 -3.11
CA THR A 207 5.21 -9.97 -3.55
C THR A 207 6.32 -10.17 -4.57
N MET A 208 6.99 -11.34 -4.54
CA MET A 208 8.09 -11.67 -5.43
C MET A 208 8.15 -13.16 -5.75
N ILE A 209 8.73 -13.46 -6.91
CA ILE A 209 9.06 -14.80 -7.37
C ILE A 209 10.55 -14.80 -7.76
N VAL A 210 11.28 -15.82 -7.32
CA VAL A 210 12.72 -15.98 -7.60
C VAL A 210 12.92 -17.13 -8.58
N PHE A 211 13.69 -16.87 -9.64
CA PHE A 211 14.14 -17.84 -10.63
C PHE A 211 15.65 -18.02 -10.51
N PRO A 212 16.09 -19.16 -9.94
CA PRO A 212 17.51 -19.42 -9.81
C PRO A 212 18.20 -19.41 -11.18
N LYS A 213 19.38 -18.79 -11.30
CA LYS A 213 20.12 -18.72 -12.56
C LYS A 213 20.33 -20.10 -13.17
N LYS A 214 20.71 -21.08 -12.35
CA LYS A 214 20.87 -22.49 -12.74
C LYS A 214 19.60 -23.06 -13.41
N LYS A 215 18.42 -22.74 -12.87
CA LYS A 215 17.14 -23.20 -13.43
C LYS A 215 16.89 -22.60 -14.81
N ILE A 216 17.22 -21.32 -15.00
CA ILE A 216 17.16 -20.66 -16.31
C ILE A 216 18.13 -21.32 -17.28
N ASP A 217 19.38 -21.55 -16.88
CA ASP A 217 20.41 -22.18 -17.72
C ASP A 217 19.99 -23.60 -18.18
N THR A 218 19.35 -24.38 -17.30
CA THR A 218 18.78 -25.69 -17.65
C THR A 218 17.66 -25.59 -18.70
N LEU A 219 16.79 -24.57 -18.64
CA LEU A 219 15.73 -24.38 -19.64
C LEU A 219 16.31 -24.14 -21.05
N PHE A 220 17.49 -23.54 -21.13
CA PHE A 220 18.22 -23.32 -22.38
C PHE A 220 19.22 -24.45 -22.72
N LYS A 221 19.24 -25.56 -21.97
CA LYS A 221 20.16 -26.69 -22.18
C LYS A 221 21.64 -26.28 -22.18
N ARG A 222 22.01 -25.33 -21.30
CA ARG A 222 23.40 -24.86 -21.15
C ARG A 222 24.16 -25.58 -20.03
N LEU A 223 23.52 -26.54 -19.37
CA LEU A 223 24.02 -27.41 -18.31
C LEU A 223 23.59 -28.85 -18.57
#